data_AF-A0A4Q3UMF5-F1
#
_entry.id   AF-A0A4Q3UMF5-F1
#
_cell.length_a   1.000
_cell.length_b   1.000
_cell.length_c   1.000
_cell.angle_alpha   90.00
_cell.angle_beta   90.00
_cell.angle_gamma   90.00
#
_symmetry.space_group_name_H-M   'P 1'
#
loop_
_entity.id
_entity.type
_entity.pdbx_description
1 polymer ?
#
loop_
_entity_poly.entity_id
_entity_poly.type
_entity_poly.pdbx_seq_one_letter_code
_entity_poly.pdbx_strand_id
1 'polypeptide(L)'
;MTGMRDLRIEAARSALSRGDLETVRRFGSTLVTDNPSDAEGHFLLGVAEASSGGTRSGIKHLVRAVAIDPQGEYRAQLARLFIMVRRDGDAAATLRDAEQALPRDALSRDTMGCVYARLGNHEAALTHFDEAVTLAPGNTEYR
;
A
#
# COMPACT_ATOMS: atom_id res chain seq x y z
N MET A 1 -10.38 -24.47 7.47
CA MET A 1 -11.20 -23.24 7.45
C MET A 1 -10.49 -22.03 6.80
N THR A 2 -9.33 -22.21 6.17
CA THR A 2 -8.51 -21.12 5.57
C THR A 2 -9.05 -20.62 4.23
N GLY A 3 -9.72 -21.48 3.44
CA GLY A 3 -10.06 -21.17 2.04
C GLY A 3 -11.00 -19.97 1.82
N MET A 4 -11.95 -19.70 2.72
CA MET A 4 -12.88 -18.58 2.53
C MET A 4 -12.21 -17.22 2.73
N ARG A 5 -11.23 -17.13 3.63
CA ARG A 5 -10.45 -15.92 3.85
C ARG A 5 -9.61 -15.59 2.63
N ASP A 6 -8.87 -16.58 2.15
CA ASP A 6 -7.95 -16.40 1.03
C ASP A 6 -8.69 -16.05 -0.27
N LEU A 7 -9.86 -16.68 -0.51
CA LEU A 7 -10.75 -16.31 -1.62
C LEU A 7 -11.22 -14.84 -1.55
N ARG A 8 -11.53 -14.34 -0.35
CA ARG A 8 -11.92 -12.92 -0.18
C ARG A 8 -10.75 -11.98 -0.46
N ILE A 9 -9.54 -12.35 -0.04
CA ILE A 9 -8.33 -11.57 -0.31
C ILE A 9 -8.05 -11.53 -1.80
N GLU A 10 -8.08 -12.69 -2.47
CA GLU A 10 -7.86 -12.77 -3.92
C GLU A 10 -8.89 -11.94 -4.68
N ALA A 11 -10.18 -12.07 -4.33
CA ALA A 11 -11.24 -11.28 -4.92
C ALA A 11 -11.06 -9.77 -4.69
N ALA A 12 -10.65 -9.38 -3.48
CA ALA A 12 -10.39 -7.98 -3.13
C ALA A 12 -9.17 -7.42 -3.88
N ARG A 13 -8.05 -8.15 -3.94
CA ARG A 13 -6.85 -7.73 -4.68
C ARG A 13 -7.13 -7.64 -6.18
N SER A 14 -7.87 -8.59 -6.73
CA SER A 14 -8.33 -8.55 -8.13
C SER A 14 -9.24 -7.34 -8.40
N ALA A 15 -10.14 -7.01 -7.47
CA ALA A 15 -10.97 -5.81 -7.55
C ALA A 15 -10.14 -4.52 -7.45
N LEU A 16 -9.13 -4.51 -6.58
CA LEU A 16 -8.22 -3.38 -6.42
C LEU A 16 -7.48 -3.07 -7.73
N SER A 17 -6.95 -4.09 -8.42
CA SER A 17 -6.32 -3.92 -9.73
C SER A 17 -7.26 -3.39 -10.81
N ARG A 18 -8.58 -3.56 -10.66
CA ARG A 18 -9.60 -2.99 -11.56
C ARG A 18 -10.12 -1.62 -11.12
N GLY A 19 -9.69 -1.11 -9.96
CA GLY A 19 -10.22 0.12 -9.38
C GLY A 19 -11.64 -0.01 -8.79
N ASP A 20 -12.15 -1.22 -8.59
CA ASP A 20 -13.46 -1.48 -7.97
C ASP A 20 -13.35 -1.33 -6.44
N LEU A 21 -13.34 -0.08 -5.99
CA LEU A 21 -13.18 0.27 -4.58
C LEU A 21 -14.34 -0.23 -3.70
N GLU A 22 -15.53 -0.41 -4.26
CA GLU A 22 -16.69 -0.91 -3.52
C GLU A 22 -16.47 -2.36 -3.12
N THR A 23 -16.05 -3.22 -4.06
CA THR A 23 -15.75 -4.62 -3.78
C THR A 23 -14.56 -4.76 -2.83
N VAL A 24 -13.51 -3.95 -3.00
CA VAL A 24 -12.35 -3.92 -2.08
C VAL A 24 -12.81 -3.60 -0.66
N ARG A 25 -13.60 -2.53 -0.50
CA ARG A 25 -14.11 -2.12 0.82
C ARG A 25 -14.99 -3.19 1.44
N ARG A 26 -15.87 -3.82 0.65
CA ARG A 26 -16.77 -4.88 1.14
C ARG A 26 -15.96 -6.04 1.72
N PHE A 27 -15.02 -6.59 0.96
CA PHE A 27 -14.24 -7.74 1.42
C PHE A 27 -13.26 -7.36 2.54
N GLY A 28 -12.60 -6.20 2.45
CA GLY A 28 -11.76 -5.69 3.54
C GLY A 28 -12.53 -5.53 4.85
N SER A 29 -13.76 -4.99 4.79
CA SER A 29 -14.65 -4.86 5.95
C SER A 29 -15.03 -6.21 6.54
N THR A 30 -15.36 -7.20 5.70
CA THR A 30 -15.65 -8.55 6.18
C THR A 30 -14.44 -9.17 6.87
N LEU A 31 -13.23 -9.05 6.31
CA LEU A 31 -12.00 -9.56 6.91
C LEU A 31 -11.74 -8.98 8.30
N VAL A 32 -11.89 -7.66 8.44
CA VAL A 32 -11.69 -6.97 9.73
C VAL A 32 -12.82 -7.27 10.72
N THR A 33 -14.04 -7.51 10.26
CA THR A 33 -15.17 -7.89 11.13
C THR A 33 -14.98 -9.31 11.67
N ASP A 34 -14.59 -10.24 10.80
CA ASP A 34 -14.33 -11.64 11.18
C ASP A 34 -13.09 -11.76 12.06
N ASN A 35 -12.06 -10.94 11.80
CA ASN A 35 -10.84 -10.85 12.59
C ASN A 35 -10.35 -9.39 12.67
N PRO A 36 -10.55 -8.69 13.80
CA PRO A 36 -10.08 -7.31 13.99
C PRO A 36 -8.55 -7.12 13.98
N SER A 37 -7.78 -8.20 13.93
CA SER A 37 -6.32 -8.18 13.73
C SER A 37 -5.92 -8.76 12.37
N ASP A 38 -6.79 -8.67 11.35
CA ASP A 38 -6.44 -9.02 9.98
C ASP A 38 -5.70 -7.85 9.29
N ALA A 39 -4.39 -7.99 9.11
CA ALA A 39 -3.55 -6.95 8.51
C ALA A 39 -3.97 -6.64 7.06
N GLU A 40 -4.28 -7.68 6.28
CA GLU A 40 -4.68 -7.56 4.88
C GLU A 40 -6.04 -6.88 4.74
N GLY A 41 -7.00 -7.22 5.60
CA GLY A 41 -8.29 -6.54 5.67
C GLY A 41 -8.14 -5.04 5.96
N HIS A 42 -7.27 -4.69 6.91
CA HIS A 42 -6.94 -3.30 7.20
C HIS A 42 -6.21 -2.62 6.03
N PHE A 43 -5.29 -3.30 5.35
CA PHE A 43 -4.62 -2.77 4.17
C PHE A 43 -5.62 -2.42 3.06
N LEU A 44 -6.49 -3.36 2.70
CA LEU A 44 -7.51 -3.19 1.66
C LEU A 44 -8.46 -2.03 1.97
N LEU A 45 -8.96 -1.94 3.21
CA LEU A 45 -9.76 -0.79 3.65
C LEU A 45 -8.97 0.51 3.57
N GLY A 46 -7.71 0.49 4.00
CA GLY A 46 -6.82 1.66 3.99
C GLY A 46 -6.68 2.26 2.59
N VAL A 47 -6.43 1.41 1.61
CA VAL A 47 -6.32 1.80 0.20
C VAL A 47 -7.66 2.26 -0.37
N ALA A 48 -8.75 1.52 -0.14
CA ALA A 48 -10.07 1.86 -0.67
C ALA A 48 -10.62 3.19 -0.13
N GLU A 49 -10.49 3.42 1.18
CA GLU A 49 -10.92 4.65 1.84
C GLU A 49 -10.10 5.85 1.36
N ALA A 50 -8.78 5.71 1.22
CA ALA A 50 -7.92 6.76 0.71
C ALA A 50 -8.26 7.14 -0.74
N SER A 51 -8.48 6.14 -1.60
CA SER A 51 -8.87 6.34 -3.00
C SER A 51 -10.27 6.93 -3.16
N SER A 52 -11.15 6.75 -2.16
CA SER A 52 -12.49 7.36 -2.12
C SER A 52 -12.51 8.77 -1.48
N GLY A 53 -11.35 9.37 -1.24
CA GLY A 53 -11.21 10.72 -0.64
C GLY A 53 -11.09 10.74 0.89
N GLY A 54 -11.26 9.59 1.55
CA GLY A 54 -11.13 9.41 3.00
C GLY A 54 -9.67 9.24 3.45
N THR A 55 -8.73 10.09 3.01
CA THR A 55 -7.27 9.90 3.26
C THR A 55 -6.93 9.69 4.74
N ARG A 56 -7.55 10.43 5.67
CA ARG A 56 -7.32 10.25 7.11
C ARG A 56 -7.83 8.91 7.63
N SER A 57 -8.94 8.40 7.10
CA SER A 57 -9.47 7.07 7.41
C SER A 57 -8.51 6.00 6.87
N GLY A 58 -8.06 6.18 5.63
CA GLY A 58 -7.06 5.33 4.99
C GLY A 58 -5.78 5.18 5.82
N ILE A 59 -5.24 6.30 6.32
CA ILE A 59 -4.07 6.30 7.21
C ILE A 59 -4.32 5.48 8.48
N LYS A 60 -5.48 5.63 9.14
CA LYS A 60 -5.79 4.87 10.36
C LYS A 60 -5.74 3.36 10.11
N HIS A 61 -6.31 2.92 9.00
CA HIS A 61 -6.32 1.51 8.61
C HIS A 61 -4.92 1.01 8.23
N LEU A 62 -4.15 1.76 7.43
CA LEU A 62 -2.78 1.37 7.08
C LEU A 62 -1.84 1.36 8.29
N VAL A 63 -1.98 2.28 9.24
CA VAL A 63 -1.24 2.23 10.52
C VAL A 63 -1.55 0.94 11.27
N ARG A 64 -2.81 0.51 11.29
CA ARG A 64 -3.19 -0.75 11.93
C ARG A 64 -2.63 -1.96 11.19
N ALA A 65 -2.67 -1.96 9.85
CA ALA A 65 -2.08 -3.01 9.03
C ALA A 65 -0.58 -3.16 9.32
N VAL A 66 0.20 -2.06 9.29
CA VAL A 66 1.64 -2.05 9.58
C VAL A 66 1.95 -2.49 11.02
N ALA A 67 1.09 -2.15 11.98
CA ALA A 67 1.27 -2.56 13.37
C ALA A 67 1.03 -4.07 13.60
N ILE A 68 0.19 -4.70 12.78
CA ILE A 68 -0.09 -6.14 12.83
C ILE A 68 0.97 -6.91 12.04
N ASP A 69 1.23 -6.47 10.81
CA ASP A 69 2.21 -7.08 9.90
C ASP A 69 3.00 -5.97 9.18
N PRO A 70 4.28 -5.76 9.55
CA PRO A 70 5.09 -4.64 9.07
C PRO A 70 5.66 -4.85 7.66
N GLN A 71 4.82 -5.16 6.67
CA GLN A 71 5.24 -5.39 5.30
C GLN A 71 5.70 -4.11 4.57
N GLY A 72 6.61 -4.28 3.61
CA GLY A 72 7.07 -3.19 2.74
C GLY A 72 5.94 -2.55 1.93
N GLU A 73 5.03 -3.35 1.38
CA GLU A 73 3.84 -2.87 0.63
C GLU A 73 2.99 -1.92 1.47
N TYR A 74 2.67 -2.32 2.71
CA TYR A 74 1.80 -1.54 3.59
C TYR A 74 2.47 -0.23 4.00
N ARG A 75 3.77 -0.27 4.28
CA ARG A 75 4.57 0.91 4.61
C ARG A 75 4.70 1.87 3.42
N ALA A 76 4.90 1.36 2.21
CA ALA A 76 4.94 2.17 0.98
C ALA A 76 3.62 2.93 0.78
N GLN A 77 2.48 2.24 0.90
CA GLN A 77 1.17 2.89 0.81
C GLN A 77 0.93 3.89 1.96
N LEU A 78 1.36 3.57 3.18
CA LEU A 78 1.22 4.49 4.33
C LEU A 78 2.04 5.77 4.12
N ALA A 79 3.29 5.65 3.65
CA ALA A 79 4.15 6.78 3.33
C ALA A 79 3.53 7.67 2.24
N ARG A 80 2.94 7.06 1.20
CA ARG A 80 2.18 7.77 0.17
C ARG A 80 1.04 8.59 0.76
N LEU A 81 0.27 8.04 1.69
CA LEU A 81 -0.81 8.79 2.33
C LEU A 81 -0.29 9.91 3.24
N PHE A 82 0.84 9.73 3.93
CA PHE A 82 1.46 10.79 4.73
C PHE A 82 1.86 12.00 3.88
N ILE A 83 2.41 11.77 2.69
CA ILE A 83 2.68 12.82 1.70
C ILE A 83 1.40 13.58 1.32
N MET A 84 0.29 12.87 1.06
CA MET A 84 -0.98 13.52 0.69
C MET A 84 -1.50 14.47 1.78
N VAL A 85 -1.17 14.21 3.05
CA VAL A 85 -1.55 15.06 4.19
C VAL A 85 -0.40 15.95 4.71
N ARG A 86 0.66 16.13 3.91
CA ARG A 86 1.81 17.02 4.22
C ARG A 86 2.55 16.65 5.51
N ARG A 87 2.58 15.35 5.83
CA ARG A 87 3.33 14.77 6.95
C ARG A 87 4.65 14.19 6.45
N ASP A 88 5.48 15.05 5.88
CA ASP A 88 6.68 14.66 5.13
C ASP A 88 7.70 13.91 6.00
N GLY A 89 7.85 14.31 7.27
CA GLY A 89 8.71 13.62 8.23
C GLY A 89 8.26 12.19 8.54
N ASP A 90 6.95 11.96 8.68
CA ASP A 90 6.39 10.62 8.88
C ASP A 90 6.51 9.76 7.63
N ALA A 91 6.31 10.36 6.44
CA ALA A 91 6.54 9.68 5.17
C ALA A 91 8.00 9.21 5.04
N ALA A 92 8.97 10.09 5.34
CA ALA A 92 10.39 9.76 5.28
C ALA A 92 10.82 8.69 6.30
N ALA A 93 10.24 8.68 7.50
CA ALA A 93 10.46 7.62 8.48
C ALA A 93 9.88 6.28 7.98
N THR A 94 8.63 6.30 7.52
CA THR A 94 7.93 5.10 7.05
C THR A 94 8.60 4.48 5.82
N LEU A 95 9.15 5.31 4.91
CA LEU A 95 9.91 4.86 3.74
C LEU A 95 11.19 4.11 4.11
N ARG A 96 11.96 4.62 5.07
CA ARG A 96 13.17 3.95 5.55
C ARG A 96 12.85 2.57 6.12
N ASP A 97 11.74 2.44 6.83
CA ASP A 97 11.26 1.16 7.33
C ASP A 97 10.73 0.25 6.21
N ALA A 98 10.14 0.82 5.14
CA ALA A 98 9.71 0.08 3.97
C ALA A 98 10.91 -0.54 3.24
N GLU A 99 12.00 0.20 3.06
CA GLU A 99 13.23 -0.30 2.44
C GLU A 99 13.83 -1.48 3.20
N GLN A 100 13.84 -1.43 4.54
CA GLN A 100 14.32 -2.55 5.36
C GLN A 100 13.46 -3.80 5.21
N ALA A 101 12.16 -3.64 4.93
CA ALA A 101 11.25 -4.75 4.65
C ALA A 101 11.37 -5.30 3.22
N LEU A 102 12.17 -4.65 2.36
CA LEU A 102 12.50 -5.07 1.00
C LEU A 102 11.27 -5.51 0.18
N PRO A 103 10.33 -4.60 -0.12
CA PRO A 103 9.18 -4.92 -0.96
C PRO A 103 9.64 -5.51 -2.30
N ARG A 104 8.94 -6.56 -2.73
CA ARG A 104 9.33 -7.41 -3.88
C ARG A 104 8.42 -7.26 -5.09
N ASP A 105 7.44 -6.37 -5.02
CA ASP A 105 6.54 -6.07 -6.12
C ASP A 105 6.84 -4.71 -6.73
N ALA A 106 6.60 -4.59 -8.05
CA ALA A 106 6.92 -3.39 -8.81
C ALA A 106 6.11 -2.17 -8.36
N LEU A 107 4.85 -2.37 -7.94
CA LEU A 107 3.97 -1.28 -7.52
C LEU A 107 4.44 -0.61 -6.23
N SER A 108 4.92 -1.39 -5.27
CA SER A 108 5.51 -0.86 -4.04
C SER A 108 6.77 -0.06 -4.33
N ARG A 109 7.64 -0.55 -5.24
CA ARG A 109 8.86 0.16 -5.65
C ARG A 109 8.52 1.48 -6.35
N ASP A 110 7.61 1.46 -7.31
CA ASP A 110 7.11 2.67 -7.95
C ASP A 110 6.50 3.67 -6.95
N THR A 111 5.67 3.17 -6.02
CA THR A 111 5.10 3.99 -4.95
C THR A 111 6.21 4.64 -4.11
N MET A 112 7.24 3.89 -3.73
CA MET A 112 8.36 4.42 -2.95
C MET A 112 9.14 5.47 -3.75
N GLY A 113 9.38 5.24 -5.05
CA GLY A 113 10.00 6.22 -5.95
C GLY A 113 9.23 7.53 -5.98
N CYS A 114 7.91 7.47 -6.15
CA CYS A 114 7.03 8.63 -6.12
C CYS A 114 7.09 9.41 -4.80
N VAL A 115 7.13 8.70 -3.67
CA VAL A 115 7.19 9.32 -2.34
C VAL A 115 8.57 9.97 -2.14
N TYR A 116 9.66 9.31 -2.53
CA TYR A 116 11.01 9.90 -2.45
C TYR A 116 11.17 11.14 -3.33
N ALA A 117 10.64 11.11 -4.55
CA ALA A 117 10.66 12.26 -5.45
C ALA A 117 9.95 13.46 -4.81
N ARG A 118 8.80 13.24 -4.16
CA ARG A 118 8.06 14.29 -3.44
C ARG A 118 8.78 14.81 -2.20
N LEU A 119 9.60 13.99 -1.55
CA LEU A 119 10.48 14.39 -0.45
C LEU A 119 11.75 15.10 -0.93
N GLY A 120 11.95 15.23 -2.25
CA GLY A 120 13.14 15.84 -2.84
C GLY A 120 14.35 14.91 -2.91
N ASN A 121 14.23 13.64 -2.52
CA ASN A 121 15.30 12.66 -2.65
C ASN A 121 15.23 11.95 -4.01
N HIS A 122 15.69 12.65 -5.05
CA HIS A 122 15.58 12.18 -6.43
C HIS A 122 16.49 10.98 -6.72
N GLU A 123 17.62 10.86 -6.03
CA GLU A 123 18.55 9.74 -6.18
C GLU A 123 17.92 8.43 -5.69
N ALA A 124 17.33 8.44 -4.49
CA ALA A 124 16.57 7.28 -3.99
C ALA A 124 15.36 7.00 -4.88
N ALA A 125 14.68 8.05 -5.36
CA ALA A 125 13.53 7.88 -6.25
C ALA A 125 13.88 7.10 -7.52
N LEU A 126 14.96 7.49 -8.21
CA LEU A 126 15.45 6.81 -9.41
C LEU A 126 15.78 5.34 -9.15
N THR A 127 16.45 5.05 -8.03
CA THR A 127 16.77 3.66 -7.65
C THR A 127 15.51 2.79 -7.57
N HIS A 128 14.47 3.28 -6.89
CA HIS A 128 13.21 2.54 -6.75
C HIS A 128 12.42 2.45 -8.06
N PHE A 129 12.46 3.47 -8.92
CA PHE A 129 11.86 3.39 -10.25
C PHE A 129 12.55 2.35 -11.14
N ASP A 130 13.89 2.31 -11.14
CA ASP A 130 14.66 1.32 -11.91
C ASP A 130 14.36 -0.13 -11.46
N GLU A 131 14.20 -0.34 -10.15
CA GLU A 131 13.78 -1.63 -9.61
C GLU A 131 12.34 -1.99 -10.02
N ALA A 132 11.41 -1.03 -10.04
CA ALA A 132 10.05 -1.25 -10.51
C ALA A 132 10.02 -1.70 -11.99
N VAL A 133 10.81 -1.04 -12.85
CA VAL A 133 10.99 -1.42 -14.25
C VAL A 133 11.61 -2.82 -14.36
N THR A 134 12.61 -3.13 -13.53
CA THR A 134 13.27 -4.44 -13.53
C THR A 134 12.30 -5.57 -13.14
N LEU A 135 11.42 -5.32 -12.16
CA LEU A 135 10.44 -6.29 -11.69
C LEU A 135 9.27 -6.49 -12.67
N ALA A 136 8.90 -5.45 -13.41
CA ALA A 136 7.80 -5.50 -14.38
C ALA A 136 8.19 -4.83 -15.71
N PRO A 137 9.13 -5.41 -16.48
CA PRO A 137 9.69 -4.76 -17.67
C PRO A 137 8.66 -4.55 -18.78
N GLY A 138 7.55 -5.29 -18.78
CA GLY A 138 6.46 -5.13 -19.74
C GLY A 138 5.40 -4.10 -19.35
N ASN A 139 5.43 -3.55 -18.12
CA ASN A 139 4.49 -2.53 -17.71
C ASN A 139 4.99 -1.16 -18.19
N THR A 140 4.26 -0.55 -19.13
CA THR A 140 4.59 0.77 -19.68
C THR A 140 4.34 1.90 -18.69
N GLU A 141 3.58 1.69 -17.62
CA GLU A 141 3.38 2.71 -16.58
C GLU A 141 4.66 3.05 -15.80
N TYR A 142 5.65 2.14 -15.81
CA TYR A 142 6.93 2.36 -15.13
C TYR A 142 8.03 2.91 -16.06
N ARG A 143 7.76 3.18 -17.34
CA ARG A 143 8.73 3.67 -18.34
C ARG A 143 8.45 5.10 -18.76
#